data_AF-A0A962AB63-F1
#
_entry.id   AF-A0A962AB63-F1
#
_cell.length_a   1.000
_cell.length_b   1.000
_cell.length_c   1.000
_cell.angle_alpha   90.00
_cell.angle_beta   90.00
_cell.angle_gamma   90.00
#
_symmetry.space_group_name_H-M   'P 1'
#
loop_
_entity.id
_entity.type
_entity.pdbx_description
1 polymer ?
#
loop_
_entity_poly.entity_id
_entity_poly.type
_entity_poly.pdbx_seq_one_letter_code
_entity_poly.pdbx_strand_id
1 'polypeptide(L)'
;MNKTIFLLSTATLLAVSAPVRAQKRDAEPNIQGVARSASLMRQIGEACPLLMDVNKDLAERYHQAFVETGEQAFGKAAFQKALATEYARRAAEVKARTPESWCLEERDRLKDMGGGALFSK
;
A
#
# COMPACT_ATOMS: atom_id res chain seq x y z
N MET A 1 10.15 60.43 37.05
CA MET A 1 9.25 61.18 36.16
C MET A 1 9.63 60.86 34.72
N ASN A 2 8.79 60.10 34.01
CA ASN A 2 8.31 60.47 32.66
C ASN A 2 7.29 59.43 32.20
N LYS A 3 6.08 59.92 31.97
CA LYS A 3 4.94 59.23 31.39
C LYS A 3 5.09 59.28 29.88
N THR A 4 4.88 58.16 29.19
CA THR A 4 4.29 58.20 27.86
C THR A 4 3.44 56.95 27.62
N ILE A 5 2.13 57.17 27.66
CA ILE A 5 1.06 56.34 27.10
C ILE A 5 1.21 56.35 25.58
N PHE A 6 1.02 55.22 24.88
CA PHE A 6 0.15 55.20 23.69
C PHE A 6 -0.05 53.81 23.05
N LEU A 7 -1.34 53.56 22.80
CA LEU A 7 -1.98 52.78 21.73
C LEU A 7 -1.89 51.24 21.74
N LEU A 8 -3.02 50.69 22.23
CA LEU A 8 -3.66 49.47 21.75
C LEU A 8 -3.52 49.31 20.22
N SER A 9 -3.11 48.12 19.81
CA SER A 9 -3.46 47.56 18.51
C SER A 9 -3.89 46.12 18.74
N THR A 10 -5.17 45.96 19.07
CA THR A 10 -5.90 44.70 18.99
C THR A 10 -5.96 44.28 17.53
N ALA A 11 -4.95 43.53 17.08
CA ALA A 11 -5.00 42.81 15.82
C ALA A 11 -5.95 41.63 16.00
N THR A 12 -7.15 41.78 15.43
CA THR A 12 -8.16 40.75 15.22
C THR A 12 -7.50 39.57 14.50
N LEU A 13 -7.19 38.50 15.25
CA LEU A 13 -6.91 37.19 14.70
C LEU A 13 -8.20 36.70 14.03
N LEU A 14 -8.37 37.07 12.76
CA LEU A 14 -9.29 36.44 11.84
C LEU A 14 -8.95 34.96 11.82
N ALA A 15 -9.76 34.19 12.53
CA ALA A 15 -9.81 32.75 12.45
C ALA A 15 -10.02 32.38 10.97
N VAL A 16 -8.91 32.03 10.30
CA VAL A 16 -8.95 31.31 9.04
C VAL A 16 -9.42 29.91 9.40
N SER A 17 -10.73 29.75 9.53
CA SER A 17 -11.41 28.47 9.45
C SER A 17 -11.23 27.95 8.02
N ALA A 18 -10.02 27.49 7.72
CA ALA A 18 -9.80 26.58 6.62
C ALA A 18 -10.78 25.42 6.85
N PRO A 19 -11.62 25.07 5.85
CA PRO A 19 -12.40 23.86 5.97
C PRO A 19 -11.37 22.74 6.07
N VAL A 20 -11.26 22.15 7.25
CA VAL A 20 -10.75 20.79 7.40
C VAL A 20 -11.67 19.97 6.52
N ARG A 21 -11.27 19.75 5.27
CA ARG A 21 -11.85 18.70 4.44
C ARG A 21 -11.71 17.48 5.30
N ALA A 22 -12.83 17.00 5.84
CA ALA A 22 -12.89 15.72 6.51
C ALA A 22 -12.17 14.74 5.58
N GLN A 23 -10.97 14.29 5.97
CA GLN A 23 -10.37 13.12 5.35
C GLN A 23 -11.48 12.08 5.41
N LYS A 24 -12.02 11.69 4.25
CA LYS A 24 -12.85 10.49 4.17
C LYS A 24 -12.05 9.45 4.94
N ARG A 25 -12.60 8.91 6.03
CA ARG A 25 -11.97 7.77 6.71
C ARG A 25 -11.67 6.78 5.59
N ASP A 26 -10.40 6.58 5.30
CA ASP A 26 -9.99 5.58 4.33
C ASP A 26 -10.65 4.28 4.77
N ALA A 27 -11.21 3.55 3.79
CA ALA A 27 -11.94 2.32 4.07
C ALA A 27 -11.05 1.43 4.95
N GLU A 28 -11.59 0.95 6.08
CA GLU A 28 -10.83 0.08 6.97
C GLU A 28 -10.23 -1.09 6.16
N PRO A 29 -8.96 -1.46 6.43
CA PRO A 29 -8.35 -2.61 5.78
C PRO A 29 -9.26 -3.82 5.95
N ASN A 30 -9.78 -4.35 4.85
CA ASN A 30 -10.59 -5.56 4.86
C ASN A 30 -9.75 -6.77 4.46
N ILE A 31 -10.24 -7.96 4.82
CA ILE A 31 -9.58 -9.25 4.55
C ILE A 31 -9.15 -9.40 3.08
N GLN A 32 -9.95 -8.89 2.14
CA GLN A 32 -9.67 -8.98 0.71
C GLN A 32 -8.53 -8.05 0.27
N GLY A 33 -8.43 -6.86 0.87
CA GLY A 33 -7.33 -5.93 0.60
C GLY A 33 -5.98 -6.49 1.03
N VAL A 34 -5.92 -7.10 2.21
CA VAL A 34 -4.69 -7.74 2.71
C VAL A 34 -4.34 -8.99 1.90
N ALA A 35 -5.33 -9.82 1.56
CA ALA A 35 -5.12 -11.00 0.70
C ALA A 35 -4.59 -10.61 -0.70
N ARG A 36 -5.11 -9.52 -1.29
CA ARG A 36 -4.59 -8.97 -2.57
C ARG A 36 -3.14 -8.52 -2.45
N SER A 37 -2.77 -7.90 -1.34
CA SER A 37 -1.39 -7.41 -1.15
C SER A 37 -0.42 -8.58 -0.96
N ALA A 38 -0.78 -9.57 -0.14
CA ALA A 38 0.00 -10.80 0.04
C ALA A 38 0.17 -11.59 -1.28
N SER A 39 -0.92 -11.76 -2.03
CA SER A 39 -0.91 -12.46 -3.32
C SER A 39 -0.07 -11.72 -4.36
N LEU A 40 -0.09 -10.38 -4.38
CA LEU A 40 0.76 -9.58 -5.27
C LEU A 40 2.24 -9.87 -5.07
N MET A 41 2.70 -9.79 -3.82
CA MET A 41 4.12 -9.96 -3.50
C MET A 41 4.60 -11.37 -3.81
N ARG A 42 3.79 -12.38 -3.49
CA ARG A 42 4.07 -13.77 -3.85
C ARG A 42 4.17 -13.95 -5.37
N GLN A 43 3.20 -13.42 -6.12
CA GLN A 43 3.20 -13.56 -7.57
C GLN A 43 4.37 -12.84 -8.23
N ILE A 44 4.75 -11.66 -7.72
CA ILE A 44 5.97 -10.96 -8.15
C ILE A 44 7.20 -11.84 -7.90
N GLY A 45 7.37 -12.38 -6.69
CA GLY A 45 8.51 -13.23 -6.34
C GLY A 45 8.59 -14.56 -7.09
N GLU A 46 7.47 -15.09 -7.57
CA GLU A 46 7.42 -16.34 -8.32
C GLU A 46 7.58 -16.15 -9.84
N ALA A 47 6.85 -15.21 -10.45
CA ALA A 47 6.79 -15.08 -11.91
C ALA A 47 7.83 -14.10 -12.49
N CYS A 48 8.07 -12.97 -11.82
CA CYS A 48 8.84 -11.88 -12.42
C CYS A 48 10.37 -12.09 -12.45
N PRO A 49 11.03 -12.78 -11.50
CA PRO A 49 12.46 -13.05 -11.55
C PRO A 49 12.93 -13.85 -12.76
N LEU A 50 12.02 -14.57 -13.43
CA LEU A 50 12.32 -15.31 -14.66
C LEU A 50 12.47 -14.40 -15.88
N LEU A 51 12.03 -13.14 -15.77
CA LEU A 51 11.87 -12.21 -16.89
C LEU A 51 12.62 -10.90 -16.67
N MET A 52 12.86 -10.51 -15.41
CA MET A 52 13.50 -9.25 -15.06
C MET A 52 14.16 -9.30 -13.68
N ASP A 53 14.93 -8.26 -13.36
CA ASP A 53 15.55 -8.10 -12.05
C ASP A 53 14.50 -7.79 -10.99
N VAL A 54 14.40 -8.69 -10.02
CA VAL A 54 13.47 -8.59 -8.89
C VAL A 54 14.20 -8.95 -7.62
N ASN A 55 14.00 -8.16 -6.58
CA ASN A 55 14.45 -8.49 -5.24
C ASN A 55 13.50 -9.52 -4.62
N LYS A 56 13.76 -10.80 -4.89
CA LYS A 56 12.90 -11.91 -4.48
C LYS A 56 12.78 -12.03 -2.96
N ASP A 57 13.86 -11.75 -2.23
CA ASP A 57 13.86 -11.77 -0.77
C ASP A 57 12.99 -10.65 -0.18
N LEU A 58 13.00 -9.46 -0.79
CA LEU A 58 12.14 -8.37 -0.38
C LEU A 58 10.66 -8.69 -0.66
N ALA A 59 10.36 -9.26 -1.82
CA ALA A 59 9.00 -9.71 -2.16
C ALA A 59 8.49 -10.77 -1.15
N GLU A 60 9.33 -11.74 -0.79
CA GLU A 60 8.98 -12.75 0.21
C GLU A 60 8.75 -12.13 1.59
N ARG A 61 9.61 -11.21 2.04
CA ARG A 61 9.40 -10.50 3.32
C ARG A 61 8.07 -9.74 3.36
N TYR A 62 7.71 -9.04 2.28
CA TYR A 62 6.42 -8.36 2.20
C TYR A 62 5.25 -9.34 2.13
N HIS A 63 5.38 -10.46 1.42
CA HIS A 63 4.37 -11.51 1.43
C HIS A 63 4.10 -11.98 2.86
N GLN A 64 5.14 -12.36 3.61
CA GLN A 64 5.01 -12.81 5.00
C GLN A 64 4.40 -11.72 5.90
N ALA A 65 4.82 -10.47 5.77
CA ALA A 65 4.27 -9.37 6.55
C ALA A 65 2.75 -9.20 6.34
N PHE A 66 2.27 -9.31 5.09
CA PHE A 66 0.85 -9.26 4.80
C PHE A 66 0.11 -10.50 5.31
N VAL A 67 0.73 -11.68 5.24
CA VAL A 67 0.15 -12.91 5.78
C VAL A 67 -0.03 -12.79 7.29
N GLU A 68 1.03 -12.45 8.02
CA GLU A 68 0.99 -12.26 9.47
C GLU A 68 -0.06 -11.21 9.86
N THR A 69 -0.09 -10.06 9.18
CA THR A 69 -1.09 -9.01 9.41
C THR A 69 -2.51 -9.55 9.21
N GLY A 70 -2.73 -10.30 8.13
CA GLY A 70 -4.04 -10.88 7.82
C GLY A 70 -4.49 -11.94 8.83
N GLU A 71 -3.58 -12.83 9.24
CA GLU A 71 -3.86 -13.84 10.24
C GLU A 71 -4.16 -13.23 11.61
N GLN A 72 -3.43 -12.18 12.01
CA GLN A 72 -3.65 -11.47 13.26
C GLN A 72 -4.97 -10.68 13.26
N ALA A 73 -5.30 -10.00 12.16
CA ALA A 73 -6.47 -9.13 12.08
C ALA A 73 -7.79 -9.90 11.87
N PHE A 74 -7.77 -11.00 11.11
CA PHE A 74 -8.99 -11.69 10.66
C PHE A 74 -9.07 -13.16 11.08
N GLY A 75 -8.05 -13.67 11.77
CA GLY A 75 -7.93 -15.07 12.13
C GLY A 75 -7.35 -15.92 11.01
N LYS A 76 -6.43 -16.80 11.38
CA LYS A 76 -5.65 -17.65 10.46
C LYS A 76 -6.50 -18.39 9.43
N ALA A 77 -7.52 -19.14 9.85
CA ALA A 77 -8.32 -19.96 8.95
C ALA A 77 -9.09 -19.13 7.90
N ALA A 78 -9.70 -18.02 8.33
CA ALA A 78 -10.45 -17.14 7.44
C ALA A 78 -9.52 -16.44 6.44
N PHE A 79 -8.39 -15.92 6.91
CA PHE A 79 -7.42 -15.25 6.06
C PHE A 79 -6.79 -16.20 5.04
N GLN A 80 -6.35 -17.39 5.46
CA GLN A 80 -5.77 -18.38 4.56
C GLN A 80 -6.75 -18.81 3.44
N LYS A 81 -8.04 -18.93 3.75
CA LYS A 81 -9.07 -19.18 2.73
C LYS A 81 -9.19 -18.04 1.72
N ALA A 82 -9.20 -16.79 2.19
CA ALA A 82 -9.25 -15.61 1.33
C ALA A 82 -7.99 -15.49 0.46
N LEU A 83 -6.81 -15.71 1.05
CA LEU A 83 -5.53 -15.70 0.36
C LEU A 83 -5.46 -16.76 -0.73
N ALA A 84 -5.88 -18.00 -0.45
CA ALA A 84 -5.90 -19.08 -1.44
C ALA A 84 -6.79 -18.73 -2.65
N THR A 85 -7.95 -18.11 -2.39
CA THR A 85 -8.88 -17.67 -3.44
C THR A 85 -8.25 -16.58 -4.30
N GLU A 86 -7.65 -15.57 -3.66
CA GLU A 86 -7.00 -14.46 -4.36
C GLU A 86 -5.74 -14.91 -5.12
N TYR A 87 -5.03 -15.92 -4.62
CA TYR A 87 -3.88 -16.51 -5.31
C TYR A 87 -4.32 -17.20 -6.61
N ALA A 88 -5.37 -18.02 -6.57
CA ALA A 88 -5.93 -18.65 -7.77
C ALA A 88 -6.42 -17.61 -8.80
N ARG A 89 -7.10 -16.55 -8.34
CA ARG A 89 -7.53 -15.44 -9.20
C ARG A 89 -6.33 -14.75 -9.85
N ARG A 90 -5.27 -14.46 -9.10
CA ARG A 90 -4.07 -13.80 -9.61
C ARG A 90 -3.32 -14.63 -10.63
N ALA A 91 -3.15 -15.93 -10.37
CA ALA A 91 -2.52 -16.84 -11.32
C ALA A 91 -3.27 -16.88 -12.66
N ALA A 92 -4.61 -16.86 -12.62
CA ALA A 92 -5.44 -16.76 -13.82
C ALA A 92 -5.26 -15.42 -14.55
N GLU A 93 -5.16 -14.31 -13.82
CA GLU A 93 -4.89 -12.98 -14.37
C GLU A 93 -3.53 -12.91 -15.08
N VAL A 94 -2.47 -13.39 -14.44
CA VAL A 94 -1.12 -13.45 -15.00
C VAL A 94 -1.11 -14.28 -16.28
N LYS A 95 -1.80 -15.44 -16.28
CA LYS A 95 -1.92 -16.28 -17.47
C LYS A 95 -2.68 -15.58 -18.60
N ALA A 96 -3.78 -14.90 -18.29
CA ALA A 96 -4.58 -14.19 -19.28
C ALA A 96 -3.82 -13.05 -19.97
N ARG A 97 -2.91 -12.39 -19.22
CA ARG A 97 -2.14 -11.24 -19.70
C ARG A 97 -0.76 -11.60 -20.21
N THR A 98 -0.31 -12.83 -20.03
CA THR A 98 1.08 -13.30 -20.08
C THR A 98 1.93 -12.79 -18.90
N PRO A 99 2.85 -13.63 -18.37
CA PRO A 99 3.75 -13.23 -17.29
C PRO A 99 4.55 -11.96 -17.56
N GLU A 100 5.03 -11.75 -18.78
CA GLU A 100 5.86 -10.61 -19.15
C GLU A 100 5.10 -9.29 -19.06
N SER A 101 3.95 -9.20 -19.73
CA SER A 101 3.16 -7.96 -19.73
C SER A 101 2.64 -7.63 -18.33
N TRP A 102 2.30 -8.66 -17.54
CA TRP A 102 1.84 -8.49 -16.17
C TRP A 102 2.96 -7.94 -15.28
N CYS A 103 4.16 -8.51 -15.33
CA CYS A 103 5.29 -8.04 -14.53
C CYS A 103 5.74 -6.61 -14.88
N LEU A 104 5.69 -6.23 -16.16
CA LEU A 104 6.01 -4.86 -16.59
C LEU A 104 5.01 -3.85 -16.04
N GLU A 105 3.70 -4.15 -16.10
CA GLU A 105 2.70 -3.26 -15.54
C GLU A 105 2.83 -3.15 -14.01
N GLU A 106 3.04 -4.26 -13.29
CA GLU A 106 3.20 -4.21 -11.84
C GLU A 106 4.45 -3.42 -11.43
N ARG A 107 5.56 -3.52 -12.19
CA ARG A 107 6.74 -2.68 -12.00
C ARG A 107 6.39 -1.21 -12.12
N ASP A 108 5.75 -0.84 -13.22
CA ASP A 108 5.45 0.56 -13.53
C ASP A 108 4.45 1.14 -12.50
N ARG A 109 3.46 0.35 -12.10
CA ARG A 109 2.50 0.71 -11.06
C ARG A 109 3.14 0.87 -9.69
N LEU A 110 4.02 -0.05 -9.29
CA LEU A 110 4.63 -0.04 -7.96
C LEU A 110 5.74 1.01 -7.84
N LYS A 111 6.36 1.42 -8.93
CA LYS A 111 7.40 2.45 -8.96
C LYS A 111 6.97 3.72 -8.23
N ASP A 112 5.78 4.23 -8.54
CA ASP A 112 5.25 5.48 -7.96
C ASP A 112 4.72 5.30 -6.53
N MET A 113 4.56 4.05 -6.08
CA MET A 113 4.10 3.70 -4.73
C MET A 113 5.26 3.36 -3.77
N GLY A 114 6.51 3.64 -4.17
CA GLY A 114 7.70 3.29 -3.38
C GLY A 114 8.14 1.83 -3.52
N GLY A 115 7.50 1.05 -4.39
CA GLY A 115 7.85 -0.34 -4.71
C GLY A 115 8.95 -0.49 -5.76
N GLY A 116 9.62 0.60 -6.17
CA GLY A 116 10.71 0.55 -7.15
C GLY A 116 11.83 -0.41 -6.74
N ALA A 117 12.12 -0.53 -5.44
CA ALA A 117 13.12 -1.46 -4.91
C ALA A 117 12.77 -2.95 -5.11
N LEU A 118 11.50 -3.29 -5.37
CA LEU A 118 11.12 -4.67 -5.70
C LEU A 118 11.64 -5.10 -7.07
N PHE A 119 11.82 -4.16 -8.00
CA PHE A 119 12.24 -4.42 -9.38
C PHE A 119 13.66 -3.92 -9.67
N SER A 120 14.49 -3.94 -8.63
CA SER A 120 15.94 -3.74 -8.69
C SER A 120 16.58 -4.82 -7.84
N LYS A 121 17.63 -5.48 -8.34
CA LYS A 121 18.43 -6.42 -7.53
C LYS A 121 19.44 -5.69 -6.66
#